data_AF-A0A6N2WWD1-F1
#
_entry.id   AF-A0A6N2WWD1-F1
#
_cell.length_a   1.000
_cell.length_b   1.000
_cell.length_c   1.000
_cell.angle_alpha   90.00
_cell.angle_beta   90.00
_cell.angle_gamma   90.00
#
_symmetry.space_group_name_H-M   'P 1'
#
loop_
_entity.id
_entity.type
_entity.pdbx_description
1 polymer ?
#
loop_
_entity_poly.entity_id
_entity_poly.type
_entity_poly.pdbx_seq_one_letter_code
_entity_poly.pdbx_strand_id
1 'polypeptide(L)'
;MDHQFYKAGFDEKRIFATQGDYGKIQCQKACHPKTYDAKDLFRKMDKARRDCLIPSELVPKCPVCGGNMAMNLRCDNYFVEDEAWHEAADRYAGFLEQNKDKKVVLLELGVGFNTPIIIRFPFEKMVRENSSYSLIRLNMDEAVVPESFGERAIGIGGDMAKAITDIRGLVL
;
A
#
# COMPACT_ATOMS: atom_id res chain seq x y z
N MET A 1 -3.35 2.41 4.80
CA MET A 1 -3.93 2.71 3.46
C MET A 1 -5.07 3.72 3.62
N ASP A 2 -5.15 4.74 2.76
CA ASP A 2 -6.02 5.94 2.87
C ASP A 2 -7.33 5.87 2.05
N HIS A 3 -7.53 4.74 1.38
CA HIS A 3 -8.68 4.36 0.57
C HIS A 3 -8.85 5.13 -0.75
N GLN A 4 -7.84 5.84 -1.25
CA GLN A 4 -7.99 6.61 -2.50
C GLN A 4 -8.32 5.73 -3.71
N PHE A 5 -7.70 4.55 -3.86
CA PHE A 5 -8.04 3.61 -4.93
C PHE A 5 -9.49 3.11 -4.84
N TYR A 6 -9.97 2.77 -3.63
CA TYR A 6 -11.36 2.37 -3.41
C TYR A 6 -12.34 3.50 -3.75
N LYS A 7 -12.07 4.73 -3.29
CA LYS A 7 -12.89 5.91 -3.57
C LYS A 7 -12.93 6.26 -5.05
N ALA A 8 -11.85 6.00 -5.78
CA ALA A 8 -11.76 6.19 -7.23
C ALA A 8 -12.45 5.07 -8.05
N GLY A 9 -12.99 4.03 -7.39
CA GLY A 9 -13.74 2.96 -8.04
C GLY A 9 -12.91 1.80 -8.57
N PHE A 10 -11.68 1.63 -8.10
CA PHE A 10 -10.89 0.44 -8.43
C PHE A 10 -11.51 -0.82 -7.82
N ASP A 11 -11.50 -1.92 -8.57
CA ASP A 11 -11.90 -3.24 -8.07
C ASP A 11 -11.01 -3.66 -6.90
N GLU A 12 -11.62 -3.93 -5.75
CA GLU A 12 -10.94 -4.31 -4.52
C GLU A 12 -10.06 -5.55 -4.68
N LYS A 13 -10.45 -6.47 -5.58
CA LYS A 13 -9.69 -7.69 -5.85
C LYS A 13 -8.35 -7.42 -6.54
N ARG A 14 -8.18 -6.23 -7.12
CA ARG A 14 -6.95 -5.77 -7.80
C ARG A 14 -6.07 -4.87 -6.92
N ILE A 15 -6.40 -4.73 -5.64
CA ILE A 15 -5.66 -3.90 -4.70
C ILE A 15 -5.01 -4.80 -3.65
N PHE A 16 -3.72 -4.59 -3.40
CA PHE A 16 -2.99 -5.22 -2.31
C PHE A 16 -2.38 -4.17 -1.37
N ALA A 17 -3.03 -3.93 -0.23
CA ALA A 17 -2.59 -2.97 0.79
C ALA A 17 -1.53 -3.59 1.72
N THR A 18 -0.30 -3.75 1.23
CA THR A 18 0.82 -4.44 1.90
C THR A 18 1.18 -3.90 3.29
N GLN A 19 0.91 -2.61 3.55
CA GLN A 19 1.25 -1.90 4.78
C GLN A 19 0.09 -1.71 5.76
N GLY A 20 -1.07 -2.33 5.50
CA GLY A 20 -2.25 -2.25 6.36
C GLY A 20 -3.19 -1.09 6.03
N ASP A 21 -4.15 -0.83 6.91
CA ASP A 21 -5.33 -0.03 6.66
C ASP A 21 -5.65 0.92 7.83
N TYR A 22 -5.77 2.22 7.56
CA TYR A 22 -6.10 3.23 8.58
C TYR A 22 -7.53 3.07 9.13
N GLY A 23 -8.43 2.39 8.40
CA GLY A 23 -9.78 2.07 8.84
C GLY A 23 -9.88 0.83 9.73
N LYS A 24 -8.77 0.13 9.97
CA LYS A 24 -8.73 -1.11 10.74
C LYS A 24 -7.85 -1.01 11.98
N ILE A 25 -8.23 -1.75 13.01
CA ILE A 25 -7.44 -1.94 14.23
C ILE A 25 -7.09 -3.42 14.42
N GLN A 26 -6.06 -3.67 15.22
CA GLN A 26 -5.53 -4.99 15.55
C GLN A 26 -5.13 -5.04 17.02
N CYS A 27 -4.93 -6.24 17.58
CA CYS A 27 -4.30 -6.35 18.90
C CYS A 27 -2.89 -5.77 18.85
N GLN A 28 -2.53 -4.91 19.80
CA GLN A 28 -1.21 -4.27 19.86
C GLN A 28 -0.08 -5.30 19.98
N LYS A 29 -0.36 -6.48 20.54
CA LYS A 29 0.62 -7.58 20.70
C LYS A 29 0.44 -8.71 19.67
N ALA A 30 -0.38 -8.51 18.63
CA ALA A 30 -0.69 -9.52 17.62
C ALA A 30 -1.06 -10.90 18.19
N CYS A 31 -1.84 -10.95 19.29
CA CYS A 31 -2.12 -12.23 19.95
C CYS A 31 -2.92 -13.24 19.11
N HIS A 32 -3.53 -12.78 18.01
CA HIS A 32 -4.24 -13.61 17.03
C HIS A 32 -4.28 -12.88 15.67
N PRO A 33 -4.38 -13.62 14.55
CA PRO A 33 -4.27 -13.06 13.20
C PRO A 33 -5.62 -12.48 12.72
N LYS A 34 -6.12 -11.42 13.36
CA LYS A 34 -7.37 -10.77 12.96
C LYS A 34 -7.32 -9.25 13.08
N THR A 35 -7.90 -8.59 12.09
CA THR A 35 -8.17 -7.15 12.11
C THR A 35 -9.66 -6.87 12.32
N TYR A 36 -9.98 -5.64 12.71
CA TYR A 36 -11.34 -5.20 12.99
C TYR A 36 -11.59 -3.85 12.32
N ASP A 37 -12.70 -3.70 11.61
CA ASP A 37 -13.12 -2.39 11.11
C ASP A 37 -13.41 -1.46 12.30
N ALA A 38 -12.83 -0.27 12.26
CA ALA A 38 -12.93 0.73 13.33
C ALA A 38 -13.54 2.04 12.84
N LYS A 39 -14.11 2.10 11.63
CA LYS A 39 -14.62 3.35 11.05
C LYS A 39 -15.68 4.00 11.94
N ASP A 40 -16.63 3.21 12.41
CA ASP A 40 -17.70 3.73 13.29
C ASP A 40 -17.20 4.08 14.69
N LEU A 41 -16.21 3.35 15.21
CA LEU A 41 -15.55 3.69 16.46
C LEU A 41 -14.82 5.03 16.33
N PHE A 42 -14.04 5.22 15.27
CA PHE A 42 -13.31 6.47 15.02
C PHE A 42 -14.27 7.65 14.84
N ARG A 43 -15.41 7.47 14.17
CA ARG A 43 -16.45 8.51 14.10
C ARG A 43 -17.01 8.88 15.48
N LYS A 44 -17.18 7.91 16.38
CA LYS A 44 -17.63 8.17 17.76
C LYS A 44 -16.54 8.89 18.57
N MET A 45 -15.30 8.43 18.48
CA MET A 45 -14.14 9.07 19.11
C MET A 45 -14.00 10.53 18.65
N ASP A 46 -14.09 10.77 17.34
CA ASP A 46 -14.02 12.10 16.75
C ASP A 46 -15.12 13.00 17.36
N LYS A 47 -16.38 12.57 17.33
CA LYS A 47 -17.49 13.35 17.91
C LYS A 47 -17.35 13.62 19.42
N ALA A 48 -16.79 12.69 20.18
CA ALA A 48 -16.70 12.78 21.63
C ALA A 48 -15.45 13.49 22.13
N ARG A 49 -14.42 13.68 21.28
CA ARG A 49 -13.13 14.23 21.72
C ARG A 49 -13.24 15.66 22.25
N ARG A 50 -12.50 15.94 23.31
CA ARG A 50 -12.32 17.29 23.89
C ARG A 50 -10.86 17.43 24.29
N ASP A 51 -10.26 18.60 24.06
CA ASP A 51 -8.87 18.90 24.45
C ASP A 51 -7.87 17.81 24.04
N CYS A 52 -8.01 17.32 22.79
CA CYS A 52 -7.19 16.25 22.21
C CYS A 52 -7.27 14.88 22.93
N LEU A 53 -8.29 14.64 23.75
CA LEU A 53 -8.53 13.39 24.46
C LEU A 53 -9.87 12.77 24.06
N ILE A 54 -9.93 11.45 24.05
CA ILE A 54 -11.16 10.68 23.92
C ILE A 54 -11.62 10.15 25.29
N PRO A 55 -12.92 9.94 25.52
CA PRO A 55 -13.40 9.23 26.70
C PRO A 55 -12.79 7.83 26.84
N SER A 56 -12.47 7.42 28.08
CA SER A 56 -11.75 6.16 28.34
C SER A 56 -12.54 4.91 27.92
N GLU A 57 -13.87 4.97 27.98
CA GLU A 57 -14.78 3.93 27.53
C GLU A 57 -14.73 3.70 26.01
N LEU A 58 -14.24 4.66 25.23
CA LEU A 58 -14.04 4.51 23.80
C LEU A 58 -12.68 3.90 23.45
N VAL A 59 -11.76 3.74 24.41
CA VAL A 59 -10.44 3.13 24.16
C VAL A 59 -10.64 1.63 23.90
N PRO A 60 -10.37 1.14 22.67
CA PRO A 60 -10.68 -0.24 22.31
C PRO A 60 -9.75 -1.23 23.02
N LYS A 61 -10.33 -2.38 23.42
CA LYS A 61 -9.62 -3.51 23.99
C LYS A 61 -9.73 -4.73 23.09
N CYS A 62 -8.68 -5.53 23.08
CA CYS A 62 -8.63 -6.78 22.35
C CYS A 62 -9.68 -7.74 22.93
N PRO A 63 -10.62 -8.25 22.11
CA PRO A 63 -11.67 -9.14 22.59
C PRO A 63 -11.15 -10.53 22.99
N VAL A 64 -9.90 -10.86 22.64
CA VAL A 64 -9.29 -12.17 22.94
C VAL A 64 -8.46 -12.12 24.22
N CYS A 65 -7.57 -11.15 24.36
CA CYS A 65 -6.63 -11.08 25.50
C CYS A 65 -6.89 -9.92 26.47
N GLY A 66 -7.87 -9.06 26.20
CA GLY A 66 -8.16 -7.85 27.00
C GLY A 66 -7.11 -6.74 26.88
N GLY A 67 -6.05 -6.96 26.11
CA GLY A 67 -4.97 -5.99 25.89
C GLY A 67 -5.41 -4.76 25.07
N ASN A 68 -4.48 -3.82 24.87
CA ASN A 68 -4.74 -2.66 24.03
C ASN A 68 -4.83 -3.03 22.55
N MET A 69 -5.59 -2.25 21.79
CA MET A 69 -5.62 -2.29 20.34
C MET A 69 -4.76 -1.18 19.75
N ALA A 70 -4.18 -1.43 18.59
CA ALA A 70 -3.44 -0.46 17.79
C ALA A 70 -4.05 -0.40 16.38
N MET A 71 -3.68 0.61 15.60
CA MET A 71 -4.04 0.65 14.18
C MET A 71 -3.33 -0.45 13.42
N ASN A 72 -3.96 -0.99 12.38
CA ASN A 72 -3.33 -2.00 11.52
C ASN A 72 -2.37 -1.32 10.54
N LEU A 73 -1.15 -1.04 11.00
CA LEU A 73 -0.08 -0.45 10.22
C LEU A 73 1.22 -1.24 10.41
N ARG A 74 1.97 -1.43 9.34
CA ARG A 74 3.27 -2.12 9.41
C ARG A 74 4.36 -1.18 9.94
N CYS A 75 4.37 -0.96 11.26
CA CYS A 75 5.35 -0.12 11.95
C CYS A 75 6.25 -0.88 12.94
N ASP A 76 5.94 -2.14 13.24
CA ASP A 76 6.67 -2.98 14.18
C ASP A 76 6.56 -4.47 13.82
N ASN A 77 7.04 -5.35 14.71
CA ASN A 77 7.00 -6.80 14.55
C ASN A 77 5.62 -7.42 14.88
N TYR A 78 4.63 -6.60 15.22
CA TYR A 78 3.28 -7.03 15.58
C TYR A 78 2.26 -6.74 14.48
N PHE A 79 2.67 -6.34 13.28
CA PHE A 79 1.73 -6.16 12.17
C PHE A 79 0.90 -7.44 11.92
N VAL A 80 -0.42 -7.32 12.02
CA VAL A 80 -1.33 -8.45 11.81
C VAL A 80 -1.64 -8.57 10.32
N GLU A 81 -1.27 -9.72 9.77
CA GLU A 81 -1.66 -10.20 8.45
C GLU A 81 -2.85 -11.15 8.66
N ASP A 82 -4.06 -10.70 8.33
CA ASP A 82 -5.26 -11.53 8.41
C ASP A 82 -5.48 -12.32 7.11
N GLU A 83 -6.50 -13.19 7.10
CA GLU A 83 -6.86 -14.02 5.95
C GLU A 83 -7.03 -13.19 4.66
N ALA A 84 -7.74 -12.07 4.73
CA ALA A 84 -7.96 -11.19 3.58
C ALA A 84 -6.66 -10.56 3.05
N TRP A 85 -5.69 -10.29 3.94
CA TRP A 85 -4.36 -9.83 3.54
C TRP A 85 -3.60 -10.92 2.78
N HIS A 86 -3.63 -12.17 3.26
CA HIS A 86 -3.00 -13.30 2.58
C HIS A 86 -3.67 -13.60 1.24
N GLU A 87 -5.00 -13.56 1.16
CA GLU A 87 -5.70 -13.71 -0.12
C GLU A 87 -5.31 -12.62 -1.13
N ALA A 88 -5.10 -11.38 -0.67
CA ALA A 88 -4.62 -10.29 -1.54
C ALA A 88 -3.17 -10.51 -2.00
N ALA A 89 -2.32 -11.03 -1.10
CA ALA A 89 -0.95 -11.42 -1.43
C ALA A 89 -0.92 -12.54 -2.48
N ASP A 90 -1.78 -13.55 -2.34
CA ASP A 90 -1.91 -14.66 -3.27
C ASP A 90 -2.42 -14.20 -4.64
N ARG A 91 -3.41 -13.30 -4.68
CA ARG A 91 -3.87 -12.68 -5.94
C ARG A 91 -2.75 -11.90 -6.63
N TYR A 92 -1.96 -11.15 -5.87
CA TYR A 92 -0.81 -10.44 -6.43
C TYR A 92 0.25 -11.40 -6.96
N ALA A 93 0.62 -12.44 -6.20
CA ALA A 93 1.58 -13.45 -6.64
C ALA A 93 1.08 -14.20 -7.90
N GLY A 94 -0.19 -14.59 -7.92
CA GLY A 94 -0.82 -15.21 -9.08
C GLY A 94 -0.85 -14.29 -10.31
N PHE A 95 -1.09 -12.99 -10.12
CA PHE A 95 -1.01 -12.01 -11.19
C PHE A 95 0.41 -11.92 -11.77
N LEU A 96 1.45 -11.92 -10.94
CA LEU A 96 2.83 -11.91 -11.42
C LEU A 96 3.16 -13.17 -12.22
N GLU A 97 2.80 -14.35 -11.69
CA GLU A 97 3.06 -15.64 -12.34
C GLU A 97 2.38 -15.74 -13.72
N GLN A 98 1.12 -15.30 -13.82
CA GLN A 98 0.34 -15.31 -15.07
C GLN A 98 0.89 -14.36 -16.14
N ASN A 99 1.78 -13.44 -15.79
CA ASN A 99 2.33 -12.44 -16.69
C ASN A 99 3.85 -12.51 -16.85
N LYS A 100 4.52 -13.51 -16.24
CA LYS A 100 5.99 -13.65 -16.24
C LYS A 100 6.62 -13.66 -17.64
N ASP A 101 5.98 -14.32 -18.60
CA ASP A 101 6.49 -14.47 -19.97
C ASP A 101 5.96 -13.38 -20.93
N LYS A 102 5.25 -12.38 -20.41
CA LYS A 102 4.66 -11.29 -21.22
C LYS A 102 5.55 -10.05 -21.22
N LYS A 103 5.16 -9.06 -22.02
CA LYS A 103 5.68 -7.69 -21.91
C LYS A 103 4.93 -6.97 -20.78
N VAL A 104 5.65 -6.60 -19.73
CA VAL A 104 5.08 -5.99 -18.53
C VAL A 104 5.69 -4.62 -18.30
N VAL A 105 4.83 -3.65 -18.00
CA VAL A 105 5.24 -2.32 -17.53
C VAL A 105 4.94 -2.23 -16.04
N LEU A 106 5.99 -2.04 -15.24
CA LEU A 106 5.90 -1.73 -13.83
C LEU A 106 5.77 -0.22 -13.69
N LEU A 107 4.59 0.26 -13.30
CA LEU A 107 4.33 1.69 -13.09
C LEU A 107 4.45 2.01 -11.59
N GLU A 108 5.53 2.70 -11.22
CA GLU A 108 5.81 3.15 -9.85
C GLU A 108 5.38 4.62 -9.69
N LEU A 109 4.43 4.89 -8.79
CA LEU A 109 3.85 6.22 -8.58
C LEU A 109 4.16 6.72 -7.18
N GLY A 110 5.05 7.71 -7.05
CA GLY A 110 5.32 8.44 -5.82
C GLY A 110 5.98 7.61 -4.72
N VAL A 111 6.57 6.47 -5.06
CA VAL A 111 7.28 5.62 -4.10
C VAL A 111 8.64 6.25 -3.81
N GLY A 112 8.93 6.53 -2.54
CA GLY A 112 10.23 7.02 -2.09
C GLY A 112 11.04 6.00 -1.29
N PHE A 113 12.00 6.47 -0.50
CA PHE A 113 12.91 5.63 0.29
C PHE A 113 12.51 5.37 1.76
N ASN A 114 11.28 5.73 2.18
CA ASN A 114 10.81 5.38 3.53
C ASN A 114 10.69 3.87 3.73
N THR A 115 10.15 3.15 2.74
CA THR A 115 9.98 1.69 2.77
C THR A 115 10.25 1.07 1.38
N PRO A 116 11.47 1.20 0.85
CA PRO A 116 11.78 0.85 -0.55
C PRO A 116 11.69 -0.65 -0.81
N ILE A 117 11.78 -1.46 0.25
CA ILE A 117 11.67 -2.93 0.20
C ILE A 117 10.29 -3.43 -0.26
N ILE A 118 9.25 -2.57 -0.24
CA ILE A 118 7.88 -2.99 -0.55
C ILE A 118 7.57 -2.93 -2.05
N ILE A 119 8.01 -1.89 -2.75
CA ILE A 119 7.72 -1.69 -4.18
C ILE A 119 9.01 -1.42 -4.96
N ARG A 120 9.78 -0.42 -4.56
CA ARG A 120 10.95 0.09 -5.31
C ARG A 120 11.98 -0.99 -5.60
N PHE A 121 12.53 -1.63 -4.57
CA PHE A 121 13.53 -2.69 -4.78
C PHE A 121 12.95 -3.96 -5.43
N PRO A 122 11.74 -4.43 -5.07
CA PRO A 122 11.09 -5.52 -5.80
C PRO A 122 10.92 -5.25 -7.29
N PHE A 123 10.46 -4.06 -7.68
CA PHE A 123 10.28 -3.71 -9.09
C PHE A 123 11.61 -3.70 -9.84
N GLU A 124 12.64 -3.09 -9.26
CA GLU A 124 13.99 -3.10 -9.84
C GLU A 124 14.55 -4.52 -9.97
N LYS A 125 14.31 -5.40 -8.98
CA LYS A 125 14.65 -6.82 -9.07
C LYS A 125 13.92 -7.50 -10.22
N MET A 126 12.61 -7.27 -10.37
CA MET A 126 11.81 -7.84 -11.46
C MET A 126 12.32 -7.42 -12.84
N VAL A 127 12.69 -6.15 -13.04
CA VAL A 127 13.29 -5.67 -14.31
C VAL A 127 14.65 -6.31 -14.57
N ARG A 128 15.45 -6.57 -13.53
CA ARG A 128 16.74 -7.25 -13.67
C ARG A 128 16.59 -8.71 -14.07
N GLU A 129 15.61 -9.39 -13.50
CA GLU A 129 15.36 -10.82 -13.70
C GLU A 129 14.56 -11.12 -14.98
N ASN A 130 13.82 -10.13 -15.50
CA ASN A 130 12.94 -10.31 -16.66
C ASN A 130 13.29 -9.28 -17.75
N SER A 131 13.88 -9.75 -18.85
CA SER A 131 14.31 -8.89 -19.96
C SER A 131 13.14 -8.23 -20.70
N SER A 132 11.95 -8.82 -20.66
CA SER A 132 10.71 -8.29 -21.25
C SER A 132 10.01 -7.22 -20.39
N TYR A 133 10.49 -6.97 -19.17
CA TYR A 133 9.88 -6.03 -18.25
C TYR A 133 10.50 -4.64 -18.40
N SER A 134 9.68 -3.61 -18.21
CA SER A 134 10.08 -2.21 -18.21
C SER A 134 9.54 -1.49 -16.98
N LEU A 135 10.21 -0.44 -16.54
CA LEU A 135 9.85 0.38 -15.38
C LEU A 135 9.56 1.82 -15.82
N ILE A 136 8.44 2.35 -15.37
CA ILE A 136 8.15 3.78 -15.44
C ILE A 136 7.99 4.28 -14.01
N ARG A 137 8.81 5.23 -13.60
CA ARG A 137 8.86 5.78 -12.24
C ARG A 137 8.47 7.24 -12.28
N LEU A 138 7.37 7.60 -11.61
CA LEU A 138 6.95 8.99 -11.42
C LEU A 138 7.21 9.36 -9.97
N ASN A 139 7.99 10.41 -9.72
CA ASN A 139 8.21 10.94 -8.38
C ASN A 139 8.60 12.42 -8.49
N MET A 140 8.24 13.23 -7.48
CA MET A 140 8.58 14.66 -7.48
C MET A 140 10.09 14.87 -7.54
N ASP A 141 10.82 14.25 -6.62
CA ASP A 141 12.24 14.49 -6.39
C ASP A 141 13.10 13.23 -6.62
N GLU A 142 12.51 12.04 -6.45
CA GLU A 142 13.24 10.76 -6.43
C GLU A 142 12.90 9.87 -7.64
N ALA A 143 12.92 10.45 -8.84
CA ALA A 143 12.53 9.75 -10.07
C ALA A 143 13.68 8.96 -10.72
N VAL A 144 14.89 9.00 -10.17
CA VAL A 144 16.08 8.31 -10.72
C VAL A 144 15.83 6.80 -10.84
N VAL A 145 16.28 6.22 -11.95
CA VAL A 145 16.27 4.77 -12.23
C VAL A 145 17.71 4.26 -12.43
N PRO A 146 18.00 2.97 -12.15
CA PRO A 146 19.33 2.40 -12.39
C PRO A 146 19.76 2.51 -13.86
N GLU A 147 20.96 3.05 -14.11
CA GLU A 147 21.54 3.22 -15.45
C GLU A 147 21.62 1.89 -16.23
N SER A 148 21.89 0.78 -15.52
CA SER A 148 21.97 -0.56 -16.08
C SER A 148 20.67 -1.06 -16.73
N PHE A 149 19.54 -0.36 -16.54
CA PHE A 149 18.28 -0.68 -17.20
C PHE A 149 18.16 -0.08 -18.60
N GLY A 150 18.98 0.92 -18.94
CA GLY A 150 18.97 1.59 -20.24
C GLY A 150 17.56 2.01 -20.66
N GLU A 151 17.18 1.69 -21.89
CA GLU A 151 15.88 2.05 -22.48
C GLU A 151 14.67 1.37 -21.82
N ARG A 152 14.87 0.38 -20.95
CA ARG A 152 13.78 -0.33 -20.25
C ARG A 152 13.30 0.39 -19.00
N ALA A 153 13.92 1.50 -18.60
CA ALA A 153 13.50 2.27 -17.45
C ALA A 153 13.43 3.76 -17.76
N ILE A 154 12.33 4.40 -17.36
CA ILE A 154 12.11 5.83 -17.52
C ILE A 154 11.75 6.42 -16.16
N GLY A 155 12.53 7.43 -15.74
CA GLY A 155 12.24 8.28 -14.59
C GLY A 155 11.59 9.59 -15.04
N ILE A 156 10.43 9.92 -14.48
CA ILE A 156 9.70 11.16 -14.74
C ILE A 156 9.66 11.96 -13.43
N GLY A 157 10.47 13.01 -13.37
CA GLY A 157 10.54 13.96 -12.26
C GLY A 157 9.41 15.00 -12.30
N GLY A 158 8.90 15.40 -11.14
CA GLY A 158 7.97 16.51 -10.97
C GLY A 158 6.55 16.13 -10.57
N ASP A 159 5.61 17.06 -10.76
CA ASP A 159 4.22 16.90 -10.32
C ASP A 159 3.52 15.73 -11.04
N MET A 160 3.04 14.78 -10.25
CA MET A 160 2.43 13.55 -10.76
C MET A 160 1.10 13.80 -11.46
N ALA A 161 0.28 14.74 -10.97
CA ALA A 161 -1.00 15.04 -11.58
C ALA A 161 -0.82 15.61 -12.98
N LYS A 162 0.15 16.52 -13.15
CA LYS A 162 0.58 17.02 -14.46
C LYS A 162 1.11 15.90 -15.34
N ALA A 163 2.08 15.11 -14.87
CA ALA A 163 2.68 14.03 -15.65
C ALA A 163 1.64 13.02 -16.16
N ILE A 164 0.72 12.57 -15.31
CA ILE A 164 -0.37 11.65 -15.69
C ILE A 164 -1.31 12.31 -16.70
N THR A 165 -1.63 13.60 -16.54
CA THR A 165 -2.51 14.33 -17.47
C THR A 165 -1.87 14.44 -18.85
N ASP A 166 -0.58 14.79 -18.91
CA ASP A 166 0.17 14.91 -20.16
C ASP A 166 0.26 13.55 -20.87
N ILE A 167 0.58 12.47 -20.14
CA ILE A 167 0.60 11.10 -20.69
C ILE A 167 -0.78 10.72 -21.25
N ARG A 168 -1.85 11.00 -20.51
CA ARG A 168 -3.22 10.70 -20.96
C ARG A 168 -3.57 11.45 -22.25
N GLY A 169 -3.19 12.72 -22.37
CA GLY A 169 -3.45 13.54 -23.55
C GLY A 169 -2.69 13.10 -24.82
N LEU A 170 -1.65 12.29 -24.68
CA LEU A 170 -0.90 11.73 -25.82
C LEU A 170 -1.46 10.39 -26.31
N VAL A 171 -2.29 9.72 -25.50
CA VAL A 171 -2.81 8.36 -25.76
C VAL A 171 -4.27 8.38 -26.20
N LEU A 172 -5.01 9.46 -25.93
CA LEU A 172 -6.39 9.70 -26.35
C LEU A 172 -6.44 10.69 -27.52
#